data_AF-A0A914UWP2-F1
#
_entry.id   AF-A0A914UWP2-F1
#
_cell.length_a   1.000
_cell.length_b   1.000
_cell.length_c   1.000
_cell.angle_alpha   90.00
_cell.angle_beta   90.00
_cell.angle_gamma   90.00
#
_symmetry.space_group_name_H-M   'P 1'
#
loop_
_entity.id
_entity.type
_entity.pdbx_description
1 polymer ?
#
loop_
_entity_poly.entity_id
_entity_poly.type
_entity_poly.pdbx_seq_one_letter_code
_entity_poly.pdbx_strand_id
1 'polypeptide(L)'
;MNAKQILLLLSWVVTLGSGAPAADEVKSVPSCNFQPNFRHYSGYLNATSQAQLHYWLVESQANPQSDPVILWLNGKFKLPALRRLVDEP
;
A
#
# COMPACT_ATOMS: atom_id res chain seq x y z
N MET A 1 39.63 6.95 -15.53
CA MET A 1 38.17 6.75 -15.70
C MET A 1 37.68 7.83 -16.66
N ASN A 2 37.08 7.46 -17.79
CA ASN A 2 36.76 8.41 -18.87
C ASN A 2 35.34 9.00 -18.73
N ALA A 3 35.06 10.11 -19.42
CA ALA A 3 33.78 10.83 -19.31
C ALA A 3 32.55 9.95 -19.60
N LYS A 4 32.68 8.95 -20.48
CA LYS A 4 31.63 7.97 -20.75
C LYS A 4 31.38 7.05 -19.56
N GLN A 5 32.44 6.60 -18.87
CA GLN A 5 32.33 5.82 -17.64
C GLN A 5 31.70 6.64 -16.49
N ILE A 6 32.00 7.93 -16.39
CA ILE A 6 31.38 8.82 -15.40
C ILE A 6 29.88 9.03 -15.69
N LEU A 7 29.49 9.23 -16.95
CA LEU A 7 28.08 9.33 -17.34
C LEU A 7 27.30 8.03 -17.08
N LEU A 8 27.91 6.88 -17.33
CA LEU A 8 27.32 5.56 -17.07
C LEU A 8 27.13 5.30 -15.56
N LEU A 9 28.06 5.75 -14.73
CA LEU A 9 27.94 5.66 -13.28
C LEU A 9 26.88 6.61 -12.72
N LEU A 10 26.79 7.84 -13.24
CA LEU A 10 25.76 8.80 -12.84
C LEU A 10 24.34 8.35 -13.20
N SER A 11 24.16 7.63 -14.31
CA SER A 11 22.85 7.11 -14.71
C SER A 11 22.38 5.91 -13.86
N TRP A 12 23.31 5.11 -13.32
CA TRP A 12 22.99 4.05 -12.36
C TRP A 12 22.66 4.57 -10.95
N VAL A 13 23.27 5.69 -10.55
CA VAL A 13 23.00 6.34 -9.25
C VAL A 13 21.62 7.02 -9.20
N VAL A 14 21.04 7.36 -10.36
CA VAL A 14 19.75 8.08 -10.44
C VAL A 14 18.51 7.17 -10.24
N THR A 15 18.65 5.85 -10.17
CA THR A 15 17.54 4.94 -9.82
C THR A 15 17.45 4.68 -8.32
N LEU A 16 17.24 5.73 -7.52
CA LEU A 16 16.67 5.63 -6.17
C LEU A 16 15.24 6.19 -6.22
N GLY A 17 14.38 5.48 -6.93
CA GLY A 17 12.95 5.79 -6.98
C GLY A 17 12.26 5.25 -5.72
N SER A 18 12.14 6.08 -4.70
CA SER A 18 11.24 5.83 -3.56
C SER A 18 9.82 6.18 -4.00
N GLY A 19 9.12 5.22 -4.59
CA GLY A 19 7.72 5.37 -5.02
C GLY A 19 6.89 4.15 -4.59
N ALA A 20 5.57 4.33 -4.55
CA ALA A 20 4.63 3.23 -4.33
C ALA A 20 4.85 2.12 -5.40
N PRO A 21 4.58 0.83 -5.07
CA PRO A 21 4.78 -0.26 -6.02
C PRO A 21 3.91 -0.07 -7.27
N ALA A 22 4.54 0.21 -8.42
CA ALA A 22 3.83 0.41 -9.68
C ALA A 22 3.04 -0.84 -10.13
N ALA A 23 3.44 -2.03 -9.66
CA ALA A 23 2.73 -3.28 -9.91
C ALA A 23 1.38 -3.37 -9.19
N ASP A 24 1.21 -2.65 -8.08
CA ASP A 24 0.00 -2.69 -7.25
C ASP A 24 -1.00 -1.58 -7.66
N GLU A 25 -0.63 -0.70 -8.60
CA GLU A 25 -1.48 0.41 -9.02
C GLU A 25 -2.72 -0.09 -9.77
N VAL A 26 -3.90 0.29 -9.26
CA VAL A 26 -5.18 -0.05 -9.87
C VAL A 26 -5.50 0.99 -10.93
N LYS A 27 -5.49 0.58 -12.20
CA LYS A 27 -5.74 1.48 -13.33
C LYS A 27 -7.23 1.67 -13.61
N SER A 28 -8.02 0.63 -13.40
CA SER A 28 -9.47 0.66 -13.56
C SER A 28 -10.12 -0.37 -12.65
N VAL A 29 -11.30 -0.04 -12.14
CA VAL A 29 -12.13 -0.95 -11.35
C VAL A 29 -13.35 -1.32 -12.20
N PRO A 30 -13.65 -2.62 -12.37
CA PRO A 30 -14.87 -3.04 -13.06
C PRO A 30 -16.10 -2.38 -12.43
N SER A 31 -17.06 -1.96 -13.26
CA SER A 31 -18.30 -1.29 -12.81
C SER A 31 -18.13 0.09 -12.19
N CYS A 32 -16.92 0.68 -12.19
CA CYS A 32 -16.73 2.08 -11.86
C CYS A 32 -16.93 2.94 -13.13
N ASN A 33 -18.01 3.72 -13.15
CA ASN A 33 -18.38 4.54 -14.32
C ASN A 33 -17.60 5.86 -14.40
N PHE A 34 -16.65 6.09 -13.49
CA PHE A 34 -15.79 7.26 -13.50
C PHE A 34 -14.34 6.85 -13.22
N GLN A 35 -13.39 7.60 -13.77
CA GLN A 35 -11.99 7.46 -13.43
C GLN A 35 -11.69 8.36 -12.21
N PRO A 36 -11.21 7.80 -11.09
CA PRO A 36 -10.77 8.62 -9.96
C PRO A 36 -9.64 9.58 -10.37
N ASN A 37 -9.62 10.77 -9.78
CA ASN A 37 -8.57 11.78 -9.95
C ASN A 37 -7.38 11.58 -8.97
N PHE A 38 -7.33 10.45 -8.29
CA PHE A 38 -6.30 10.07 -7.34
C PHE A 38 -5.76 8.69 -7.69
N ARG A 39 -4.50 8.42 -7.33
CA ARG A 39 -3.93 7.09 -7.47
C ARG A 39 -4.40 6.20 -6.32
N HIS A 40 -4.59 4.93 -6.63
CA HIS A 40 -4.89 3.93 -5.63
C HIS A 40 -4.22 2.61 -5.98
N TYR A 41 -3.90 1.85 -4.93
CA TYR A 41 -3.08 0.66 -5.00
C TYR A 41 -3.76 -0.46 -4.24
N SER A 42 -3.71 -1.67 -4.77
CA SER A 42 -4.20 -2.88 -4.10
C SER A 42 -3.16 -3.97 -4.21
N GLY A 43 -2.64 -4.41 -3.08
CA GLY A 43 -1.54 -5.37 -3.03
C GLY A 43 -1.45 -6.10 -1.70
N TYR A 44 -0.28 -6.67 -1.41
CA TYR A 44 -0.04 -7.45 -0.20
C TYR A 44 1.22 -6.98 0.54
N LEU A 45 1.08 -6.75 1.85
CA LEU A 45 2.19 -6.49 2.76
C LEU A 45 2.56 -7.78 3.50
N ASN A 46 3.85 -8.06 3.67
CA ASN A 46 4.30 -9.19 4.47
C ASN A 46 4.18 -8.86 5.96
N ALA A 47 3.23 -9.47 6.66
CA ALA A 47 3.08 -9.29 8.11
C ALA A 47 3.99 -10.25 8.90
N THR A 48 4.16 -11.46 8.39
CA THR A 48 5.14 -12.44 8.89
C THR A 48 5.78 -13.18 7.71
N SER A 49 6.69 -14.11 7.97
CA SER A 49 7.25 -14.98 6.92
C SER A 49 6.21 -15.88 6.25
N GLN A 50 5.03 -16.05 6.85
CA GLN A 50 4.00 -17.00 6.41
C GLN A 50 2.65 -16.31 6.14
N ALA A 51 2.51 -15.02 6.43
CA ALA A 51 1.25 -14.31 6.34
C ALA A 51 1.41 -12.98 5.61
N GLN A 52 0.49 -12.74 4.68
CA GLN A 52 0.38 -11.50 3.93
C GLN A 52 -0.95 -10.81 4.25
N LEU A 53 -0.89 -9.50 4.42
CA LEU A 53 -2.06 -8.64 4.61
C LEU A 53 -2.38 -7.97 3.29
N HIS A 54 -3.55 -8.27 2.75
CA HIS A 54 -4.10 -7.49 1.64
C HIS A 54 -4.31 -6.04 2.11
N TYR A 55 -3.89 -5.08 1.30
CA TYR A 55 -4.12 -3.66 1.53
C TYR A 55 -4.80 -3.03 0.31
N TRP A 56 -5.55 -1.97 0.57
CA TRP A 56 -6.00 -1.03 -0.46
C TRP A 56 -5.64 0.38 0.00
N LEU A 57 -4.63 0.98 -0.64
CA LEU A 57 -4.19 2.34 -0.39
C LEU A 57 -4.88 3.29 -1.37
N VAL A 58 -5.45 4.37 -0.85
CA VAL A 58 -6.01 5.46 -1.64
C VAL A 58 -5.23 6.73 -1.29
N GLU A 59 -4.59 7.36 -2.28
CA GLU A 59 -3.86 8.60 -2.06
C GLU A 59 -4.82 9.78 -1.82
N SER A 60 -4.33 10.81 -1.10
CA SER A 60 -5.06 12.06 -0.95
C SER A 60 -5.30 12.74 -2.30
N GLN A 61 -6.47 13.36 -2.45
CA GLN A 61 -6.83 14.15 -3.62
C GLN A 61 -6.17 15.55 -3.63
N ALA A 62 -5.67 16.02 -2.48
CA ALA A 62 -5.09 17.37 -2.36
C ALA A 62 -3.58 17.35 -2.59
N ASN A 63 -2.79 16.93 -1.60
CA ASN A 63 -1.34 16.82 -1.73
C ASN A 63 -0.83 15.50 -1.15
N PRO A 64 -0.85 14.40 -1.93
CA PRO A 64 -0.48 13.07 -1.42
C PRO A 64 0.98 12.94 -0.98
N GLN A 65 1.86 13.90 -1.31
CA GLN A 65 3.25 13.89 -0.86
C GLN A 65 3.43 14.48 0.54
N SER A 66 2.52 15.34 0.99
CA SER A 66 2.60 16.02 2.31
C SER A 66 1.46 15.65 3.26
N ASP A 67 0.35 15.17 2.71
CA ASP A 67 -0.82 14.80 3.48
C ASP A 67 -0.54 13.55 4.34
N PRO A 68 -1.11 13.45 5.54
CA PRO A 68 -0.82 12.36 6.45
C PRO A 68 -1.38 11.03 5.94
N VAL A 69 -0.72 9.93 6.33
CA VAL A 69 -1.23 8.57 6.11
C VAL A 69 -2.18 8.18 7.24
N ILE A 70 -3.38 7.74 6.89
CA ILE A 70 -4.38 7.22 7.83
C ILE A 70 -4.48 5.71 7.66
N LEU A 71 -4.24 4.97 8.75
CA LEU A 71 -4.43 3.52 8.79
C LEU A 71 -5.86 3.19 9.26
N TRP A 72 -6.65 2.58 8.38
CA TRP A 72 -7.99 2.09 8.71
C TRP A 72 -7.97 0.58 8.93
N LEU A 73 -8.34 0.12 10.12
CA LEU A 73 -8.46 -1.30 10.45
C LEU A 73 -9.88 -1.61 10.92
N ASN A 74 -10.53 -2.59 10.28
CA ASN A 74 -11.80 -3.14 10.76
C ASN A 74 -11.54 -4.32 11.70
N GLY A 75 -12.44 -4.56 12.67
CA GLY A 75 -12.27 -5.67 13.60
C GLY A 75 -13.58 -6.25 14.13
N LYS A 76 -13.52 -7.54 14.48
CA LYS A 76 -14.34 -8.15 15.53
C LYS A 76 -13.38 -8.69 16.58
N PHE A 77 -13.45 -8.17 17.80
CA PHE A 77 -12.65 -8.63 18.92
C PHE A 77 -13.17 -9.99 19.38
N LYS A 78 -12.48 -11.09 19.07
CA LYS A 78 -12.79 -12.39 19.66
C LYS A 78 -12.03 -12.52 20.99
N LEU A 79 -12.58 -11.94 22.05
CA LEU A 79 -12.15 -12.29 23.41
C LEU A 79 -12.58 -13.73 23.69
N PRO A 80 -11.65 -14.65 23.95
CA PRO A 80 -12.00 -15.99 24.43
C PRO A 80 -12.79 -15.94 25.75
N ALA A 81 -12.54 -14.90 26.56
CA ALA A 81 -13.22 -14.68 27.84
C ALA A 81 -14.72 -14.36 27.70
N LEU A 82 -15.15 -13.68 26.62
CA LEU A 82 -16.56 -13.34 26.42
C LEU A 82 -17.38 -14.53 25.90
N ARG A 83 -16.74 -15.44 25.15
CA ARG A 83 -17.36 -16.71 24.72
C ARG A 83 -17.84 -17.53 25.93
N ARG A 84 -17.07 -17.50 27.01
CA ARG A 84 -17.37 -18.19 28.27
C ARG A 84 -18.48 -17.54 29.10
N LEU A 85 -18.85 -16.28 28.83
CA LEU A 85 -19.94 -15.59 29.54
C LEU A 85 -21.29 -15.73 28.84
N VAL A 86 -21.29 -16.11 27.57
CA VAL A 86 -22.50 -16.29 26.75
C VAL A 86 -22.93 -17.75 26.69
N ASP A 87 -21.98 -18.68 26.88
CA ASP A 87 -22.21 -20.12 26.77
C ASP A 87 -22.42 -20.82 28.16
N GLU A 88 -22.66 -20.09 29.26
CA GLU A 88 -23.07 -20.72 30.54
C GLU A 88 -24.59 -21.03 30.52
N PRO A 89 -25.03 -22.21 31.01
CA PRO A 89 -26.43 -22.61 31.04
C PRO A 89 -27.29 -21.83 32.05
#